data_AF-A0A358MHU6-F1
#
_entry.id   AF-A0A358MHU6-F1
#
_cell.length_a   1.000
_cell.length_b   1.000
_cell.length_c   1.000
_cell.angle_alpha   90.00
_cell.angle_beta   90.00
_cell.angle_gamma   90.00
#
_symmetry.space_group_name_H-M   'P 1'
#
loop_
_entity.id
_entity.type
_entity.pdbx_description
1 polymer ?
#
loop_
_entity_poly.entity_id
_entity_poly.type
_entity_poly.pdbx_seq_one_letter_code
_entity_poly.pdbx_strand_id
1 'polypeptide(L)'
;MGAVQRFVEAEADFEVASEESVLPDDRTHAVATSELALSMTRPEARQVVERWLAEARIARDTLRFALPPSRGDLGPGDLIRLDQPDMAGTYRIDAVEIGPYRIAEAQRIEPAVYRPLDMVDEVPPAFDFVPPIPPLPLFLDLPLLSGQEQEHAPHLAVTAAPWPGAMALYAASGGEDFALVGLYGRPATVGTLVTALPAASPALLDTGAPVQIRLSRGTLQSVSLERLLAGANLAAIGDGSPEGWEVIQFATAELVAPGEFMLSRRVRGRNGSDAEMAPTHPEGSYFVLLDQSVEQIPFASGDRGVQRNYRIGPARRAIDDPTYVAQAHAFRGQGLRPLSPVHLRLTPSSAGHDLTWIRRTRIDGDTWDGFDVPLGEENELYRVRVRNGSTILREAITSEPRWSYTTADRTTDAPPIGAELEVTQISARYGAGASARLSL
;
A
#
# COMPACT_ATOMS: atom_id res chain seq x y z
N MET A 1 36.33 25.90 -19.19
CA MET A 1 36.28 24.67 -20.04
C MET A 1 35.98 23.50 -19.11
N GLY A 2 34.89 22.78 -19.37
CA GLY A 2 34.50 21.58 -18.62
C GLY A 2 34.68 20.32 -19.46
N ALA A 3 34.89 19.19 -18.81
CA ALA A 3 34.89 17.87 -19.42
C ALA A 3 33.87 16.98 -18.72
N VAL A 4 33.08 16.22 -19.49
CA VAL A 4 32.06 15.30 -18.99
C VAL A 4 32.28 13.92 -19.59
N GLN A 5 32.30 12.89 -18.74
CA GLN A 5 32.38 11.48 -19.16
C GLN A 5 31.13 10.73 -18.74
N ARG A 6 30.52 10.00 -19.67
CA ARG A 6 29.45 9.03 -19.40
C ARG A 6 30.00 7.60 -19.36
N PHE A 7 29.59 6.82 -18.37
CA PHE A 7 30.09 5.46 -18.13
C PHE A 7 29.03 4.60 -17.45
N VAL A 8 29.27 3.30 -17.34
CA VAL A 8 28.42 2.39 -16.56
C VAL A 8 29.00 2.28 -15.15
N GLU A 9 28.23 2.67 -14.14
CA GLU A 9 28.69 2.68 -12.75
C GLU A 9 28.90 1.25 -12.23
N ALA A 10 30.16 0.92 -11.94
CA ALA A 10 30.52 -0.32 -11.28
C ALA A 10 30.08 -0.28 -9.80
N GLU A 11 29.84 -1.45 -9.21
CA GLU A 11 29.53 -1.62 -7.77
C GLU A 11 28.17 -1.08 -7.32
N ALA A 12 27.35 -0.57 -8.23
CA ALA A 12 25.94 -0.23 -8.05
C ALA A 12 25.03 -1.13 -8.93
N ASP A 13 23.88 -0.63 -9.39
CA ASP A 13 22.93 -1.35 -10.26
C ASP A 13 23.33 -1.37 -11.76
N PHE A 14 24.60 -1.10 -12.08
CA PHE A 14 25.12 -0.99 -13.46
C PHE A 14 24.34 0.01 -14.34
N GLU A 15 23.90 1.11 -13.74
CA GLU A 15 23.24 2.21 -14.45
C GLU A 15 24.25 3.13 -15.15
N VAL A 16 23.78 3.92 -16.12
CA VAL A 16 24.61 4.93 -16.79
C VAL A 16 24.76 6.15 -15.89
N ALA A 17 26.00 6.47 -15.52
CA ALA A 17 26.37 7.62 -14.71
C ALA A 17 27.23 8.61 -15.51
N SER A 18 27.41 9.81 -14.96
CA SER A 18 28.31 10.82 -15.52
C SER A 18 29.08 11.56 -14.45
N GLU A 19 30.36 11.80 -14.71
CA GLU A 19 31.24 12.66 -13.90
C GLU A 19 31.70 13.87 -14.71
N GLU A 20 31.84 15.02 -14.04
CA GLU A 20 32.26 16.29 -14.62
C GLU A 20 33.46 16.87 -13.87
N SER A 21 34.40 17.48 -14.60
CA SER A 21 35.44 18.34 -14.02
C SER A 21 35.40 19.72 -14.66
N VAL A 22 35.47 20.75 -13.81
CA VAL A 22 35.45 22.17 -14.19
C VAL A 22 36.61 22.89 -13.53
N LEU A 23 37.29 23.75 -14.30
CA LEU A 23 38.39 24.56 -13.79
C LEU A 23 37.89 25.79 -13.03
N PRO A 24 38.47 26.11 -11.85
CA PRO A 24 37.99 27.21 -11.00
C PRO A 24 38.07 28.61 -11.64
N ASP A 25 39.08 28.85 -12.49
CA ASP A 25 39.49 30.20 -12.91
C ASP A 25 38.96 30.66 -14.28
N ASP A 26 38.13 29.86 -14.95
CA ASP A 26 37.81 30.08 -16.37
C ASP A 26 36.30 30.25 -16.60
N ARG A 27 35.85 31.50 -16.87
CA ARG A 27 34.47 31.81 -17.32
C ARG A 27 34.24 31.38 -18.78
N THR A 28 34.56 30.13 -19.11
CA THR A 28 34.38 29.56 -20.45
C THR A 28 33.27 28.52 -20.47
N HIS A 29 32.28 28.71 -21.35
CA HIS A 29 31.11 27.82 -21.57
C HIS A 29 31.40 26.57 -22.44
N ALA A 30 32.65 26.30 -22.80
CA ALA A 30 32.99 25.14 -23.63
C ALA A 30 33.03 23.87 -22.77
N VAL A 31 32.11 22.94 -23.05
CA VAL A 31 32.03 21.61 -22.44
C VAL A 31 32.36 20.56 -23.51
N ALA A 32 33.34 19.70 -23.24
CA ALA A 32 33.64 18.54 -24.07
C ALA A 32 33.02 17.29 -23.43
N THR A 33 32.25 16.52 -24.20
CA THR A 33 31.57 15.31 -23.73
C THR A 33 32.09 14.08 -24.46
N SER A 34 32.32 13.01 -23.71
CA SER A 34 32.72 11.71 -24.23
C SER A 34 31.95 10.59 -23.52
N GLU A 35 31.74 9.49 -24.24
CA GLU A 35 31.01 8.32 -23.77
C GLU A 35 31.88 7.08 -24.00
N LEU A 36 32.15 6.35 -22.91
CA LEU A 36 32.98 5.15 -22.90
C LEU A 36 32.09 3.99 -22.47
N ALA A 37 31.94 3.00 -23.34
CA ALA A 37 31.21 1.76 -23.06
C ALA A 37 32.06 0.80 -22.19
N LEU A 38 32.48 1.28 -21.02
CA LEU A 38 33.27 0.55 -20.04
C LEU A 38 32.66 0.75 -18.65
N SER A 39 32.70 -0.29 -17.82
CA SER A 39 32.25 -0.23 -16.42
C SER A 39 33.41 0.22 -15.53
N MET A 40 33.19 1.29 -14.77
CA MET A 40 34.19 1.92 -13.90
C MET A 40 33.51 2.48 -12.66
N THR A 41 34.28 2.66 -11.58
CA THR A 41 33.79 3.35 -10.37
C THR A 41 33.70 4.87 -10.61
N ARG A 42 32.95 5.60 -9.77
CA ARG A 42 32.88 7.06 -9.85
C ARG A 42 34.25 7.74 -9.70
N PRO A 43 35.12 7.36 -8.75
CA PRO A 43 36.46 7.91 -8.64
C PRO A 43 37.31 7.67 -9.89
N GLU A 44 37.25 6.47 -10.48
CA GLU A 44 37.94 6.16 -11.73
C GLU A 44 37.47 7.07 -12.88
N ALA A 45 36.15 7.24 -13.02
CA ALA A 45 35.56 8.12 -14.03
C ALA A 45 36.02 9.57 -13.85
N ARG A 46 35.98 10.07 -12.61
CA ARG A 46 36.42 11.43 -12.28
C ARG A 46 37.90 11.63 -12.53
N GLN A 47 38.74 10.66 -12.18
CA GLN A 47 40.18 10.70 -12.47
C GLN A 47 40.46 10.78 -13.98
N VAL A 48 39.72 10.01 -14.79
CA VAL A 48 39.82 10.07 -16.26
C VAL A 48 39.46 11.46 -16.78
N VAL A 49 38.37 12.04 -16.30
CA VAL A 49 37.91 13.37 -16.71
C VAL A 49 38.89 14.48 -16.30
N GLU A 50 39.39 14.45 -15.06
CA GLU A 50 40.39 15.41 -14.57
C GLU A 50 41.70 15.31 -15.36
N ARG A 51 42.15 14.08 -15.64
CA ARG A 51 43.33 13.83 -16.49
C ARG A 51 43.15 14.41 -17.89
N TRP A 52 42.03 14.13 -18.54
CA TRP A 52 41.75 14.65 -19.88
C TRP A 52 41.68 16.17 -19.93
N LEU A 53 41.11 16.79 -18.90
CA LEU A 53 41.04 18.25 -18.82
C LEU A 53 42.44 18.88 -18.70
N ALA A 54 43.34 18.24 -17.95
CA ALA A 54 44.75 18.65 -17.86
C ALA A 54 45.51 18.39 -19.18
N GLU A 55 45.37 17.19 -19.76
CA GLU A 55 45.98 16.81 -21.05
C GLU A 55 45.56 17.78 -22.15
N ALA A 56 44.27 18.05 -22.32
CA ALA A 56 43.76 18.95 -23.36
C ALA A 56 44.29 20.39 -23.25
N ARG A 57 44.70 20.83 -22.05
CA ARG A 57 45.35 22.14 -21.85
C ARG A 57 46.82 22.11 -22.19
N ILE A 58 47.55 21.10 -21.72
CA ILE A 58 48.99 20.94 -21.97
C ILE A 58 49.24 20.70 -23.46
N ALA A 59 48.38 19.89 -24.08
CA ALA A 59 48.39 19.54 -25.50
C ALA A 59 48.19 20.72 -26.47
N ARG A 60 47.88 21.92 -25.99
CA ARG A 60 47.78 23.13 -26.82
C ARG A 60 49.12 23.56 -27.39
N ASP A 61 50.20 23.26 -26.68
CA ASP A 61 51.55 23.58 -27.12
C ASP A 61 52.02 22.48 -28.08
N THR A 62 52.08 22.80 -29.36
CA THR A 62 52.54 21.89 -30.42
C THR A 62 53.81 22.41 -31.07
N LEU A 63 54.70 21.50 -31.46
CA LEU A 63 55.92 21.80 -32.18
C LEU A 63 55.95 21.06 -33.51
N ARG A 64 56.49 21.75 -34.52
CA ARG A 64 56.83 21.15 -35.80
C ARG A 64 58.25 21.52 -36.15
N PHE A 65 59.10 20.52 -36.35
CA PHE A 65 60.53 20.73 -36.59
C PHE A 65 61.10 19.70 -37.56
N ALA A 66 62.20 20.05 -38.22
CA ALA A 66 62.92 19.18 -39.12
C ALA A 66 64.10 18.50 -38.42
N LEU A 67 64.30 17.22 -38.69
CA LEU A 67 65.37 16.38 -38.19
C LEU A 67 66.24 15.89 -39.35
N PRO A 68 67.56 15.77 -39.14
CA PRO A 68 68.44 15.16 -40.13
C PRO A 68 68.15 13.65 -40.28
N PRO A 69 68.40 13.03 -41.45
CA PRO A 69 68.23 11.60 -41.64
C PRO A 69 69.03 10.72 -40.65
N SER A 70 70.12 11.25 -40.08
CA SER A 70 70.93 10.56 -39.07
C SER A 70 70.20 10.33 -37.74
N ARG A 71 69.17 11.13 -37.42
CA ARG A 71 68.33 10.95 -36.23
C ARG A 71 67.18 10.00 -36.52
N GLY A 72 67.48 8.86 -37.16
CA GLY A 72 66.55 7.78 -37.50
C GLY A 72 65.94 7.09 -36.28
N ASP A 73 66.57 7.26 -35.12
CA ASP A 73 66.20 6.70 -33.82
C ASP A 73 64.92 7.30 -33.22
N LEU A 74 64.51 8.48 -33.67
CA LEU A 74 63.28 9.15 -33.21
C LEU A 74 62.07 8.77 -34.07
N GLY A 75 60.96 8.35 -33.47
CA GLY A 75 59.71 7.99 -34.13
C GLY A 75 58.46 8.43 -33.35
N PRO A 76 57.25 8.17 -33.91
CA PRO A 76 56.00 8.40 -33.20
C PRO A 76 55.96 7.65 -31.85
N GLY A 77 55.58 8.35 -30.79
CA GLY A 77 55.57 7.87 -29.41
C GLY A 77 56.78 8.27 -28.57
N ASP A 78 57.90 8.69 -29.19
CA ASP A 78 59.10 9.08 -28.45
C ASP A 78 58.94 10.43 -27.75
N LEU A 79 59.61 10.56 -26.60
CA LEU A 79 59.65 11.79 -25.82
C LEU A 79 60.95 12.54 -26.06
N ILE A 80 60.82 13.81 -26.40
CA ILE A 80 61.94 14.75 -26.51
C ILE A 80 61.83 15.82 -25.43
N ARG A 81 62.97 16.23 -24.88
CA ARG A 81 63.05 17.37 -23.97
C ARG A 81 63.74 18.51 -24.68
N LEU A 82 63.13 19.69 -24.64
CA LEU A 82 63.72 20.93 -25.11
C LEU A 82 64.04 21.82 -23.93
N ASP A 83 65.24 22.39 -23.94
CA ASP A 83 65.75 23.26 -22.87
C ASP A 83 65.85 24.74 -23.34
N GLN A 84 65.18 25.10 -24.44
CA GLN A 84 65.17 26.48 -24.95
C GLN A 84 64.20 27.35 -24.15
N PRO A 85 64.52 28.63 -23.84
CA PRO A 85 63.72 29.47 -22.94
C PRO A 85 62.23 29.57 -23.31
N ASP A 86 61.92 29.67 -24.61
CA ASP A 86 60.55 29.86 -25.10
C ASP A 86 59.81 28.55 -25.43
N MET A 87 60.51 27.40 -25.35
CA MET A 87 59.96 26.08 -25.72
C MET A 87 60.31 25.01 -24.68
N ALA A 88 60.70 25.42 -23.48
CA ALA A 88 61.16 24.50 -22.44
C ALA A 88 60.04 23.52 -22.05
N GLY A 89 60.31 22.22 -22.16
CA GLY A 89 59.30 21.21 -21.87
C GLY A 89 59.61 19.83 -22.44
N THR A 90 58.73 18.88 -22.11
CA THR A 90 58.74 17.53 -22.69
C THR A 90 57.66 17.46 -23.76
N TYR A 91 58.00 16.93 -24.93
CA TYR A 91 57.08 16.77 -26.05
C TYR A 91 57.09 15.32 -26.52
N ARG A 92 55.91 14.77 -26.79
CA ARG A 92 55.75 13.47 -27.44
C ARG A 92 55.65 13.69 -28.94
N ILE A 93 56.43 12.96 -29.73
CA ILE A 93 56.32 12.96 -31.19
C ILE A 93 55.05 12.18 -31.57
N ASP A 94 54.11 12.81 -32.26
CA ASP A 94 52.87 12.17 -32.69
C ASP A 94 52.98 11.65 -34.13
N ALA A 95 53.71 12.36 -34.99
CA ALA A 95 53.91 12.01 -36.38
C ALA A 95 55.32 12.35 -36.87
N VAL A 96 55.86 11.53 -37.77
CA VAL A 96 57.11 11.81 -38.49
C VAL A 96 56.92 11.54 -39.98
N GLU A 97 56.99 12.58 -40.80
CA GLU A 97 57.02 12.47 -42.26
C GLU A 97 58.45 12.23 -42.74
N ILE A 98 58.64 11.20 -43.56
CA ILE A 98 59.96 10.77 -44.05
C ILE A 98 60.11 11.18 -45.52
N GLY A 99 60.98 12.16 -45.77
CA GLY A 99 61.39 12.59 -47.11
C GLY A 99 62.90 12.82 -47.20
N PRO A 100 63.38 13.81 -47.97
CA PRO A 100 64.80 14.22 -47.98
C PRO A 100 65.29 14.70 -46.59
N TYR A 101 64.37 15.25 -45.80
CA TYR A 101 64.50 15.56 -44.37
C TYR A 101 63.36 14.85 -43.63
N ARG A 102 63.52 14.62 -42.31
CA ARG A 102 62.44 14.07 -41.48
C ARG A 102 61.69 15.22 -40.83
N ILE A 103 60.38 15.35 -41.04
CA ILE A 103 59.58 16.41 -40.40
C ILE A 103 58.81 15.75 -39.26
N ALA A 104 59.06 16.18 -38.02
CA ALA A 104 58.37 15.67 -36.84
C ALA A 104 57.35 16.69 -36.33
N GLU A 105 56.17 16.20 -35.98
CA GLU A 105 55.13 16.92 -35.25
C GLU A 105 55.06 16.33 -33.84
N ALA A 106 55.14 17.21 -32.84
CA ALA A 106 55.19 16.81 -31.44
C ALA A 106 54.24 17.68 -30.62
N GLN A 107 53.67 17.09 -29.58
CA GLN A 107 52.75 17.74 -28.66
C GLN A 107 53.33 17.74 -27.25
N ARG A 108 53.16 18.84 -26.52
CA ARG A 108 53.66 18.95 -25.16
C ARG A 108 52.93 17.95 -24.26
N ILE A 109 53.69 17.32 -23.36
CA ILE A 109 53.16 16.43 -22.34
C ILE A 109 53.81 16.74 -20.99
N GLU A 110 53.09 16.47 -19.90
CA GLU A 110 53.64 16.53 -18.55
C GLU A 110 53.47 15.17 -17.87
N PRO A 111 54.56 14.49 -17.46
CA PRO A 111 54.46 13.17 -16.82
C PRO A 111 53.63 13.14 -15.53
N ALA A 112 53.50 14.29 -14.85
CA ALA A 112 52.73 14.40 -13.61
C ALA A 112 51.24 14.09 -13.79
N VAL A 113 50.69 14.31 -14.99
CA VAL A 113 49.27 14.09 -15.32
C VAL A 113 48.89 12.61 -15.34
N TYR A 114 49.87 11.72 -15.53
CA TYR A 114 49.66 10.27 -15.55
C TYR A 114 49.79 9.63 -14.17
N ARG A 115 49.96 10.41 -13.10
CA ARG A 115 50.00 9.88 -11.74
C ARG A 115 48.60 9.63 -11.21
N PRO A 116 48.37 8.54 -10.48
CA PRO A 116 47.11 8.32 -9.78
C PRO A 116 46.79 9.47 -8.83
N LEU A 117 45.55 9.93 -8.85
CA LEU A 117 45.02 10.84 -7.83
C LEU A 117 44.52 10.00 -6.66
N ASP A 118 44.79 10.44 -5.43
CA ASP A 118 44.23 9.82 -4.24
C ASP A 118 42.79 10.33 -4.08
N MET A 119 41.83 9.48 -4.42
CA MET A 119 40.40 9.78 -4.41
C MET A 119 39.71 8.84 -3.43
N VAL A 120 38.76 9.37 -2.66
CA VAL A 120 37.97 8.56 -1.73
C VAL A 120 36.98 7.72 -2.53
N ASP A 121 37.07 6.40 -2.39
CA ASP A 121 36.04 5.49 -2.91
C ASP A 121 34.72 5.72 -2.18
N GLU A 122 33.70 6.11 -2.94
CA GLU A 122 32.33 6.15 -2.48
C GLU A 122 31.69 4.80 -2.81
N VAL A 123 31.76 3.86 -1.85
CA VAL A 123 31.11 2.55 -2.00
C VAL A 123 29.59 2.77 -2.02
N PRO A 124 28.88 2.40 -3.11
CA PRO A 124 27.43 2.50 -3.14
C PRO A 124 26.84 1.66 -2.00
N PRO A 125 25.76 2.10 -1.34
CA PRO A 125 25.10 1.27 -0.35
C PRO A 125 24.63 -0.02 -1.03
N ALA A 126 25.22 -1.16 -0.65
CA ALA A 126 24.72 -2.46 -1.06
C ALA A 126 23.28 -2.58 -0.56
N PHE A 127 22.32 -2.73 -1.47
CA PHE A 127 20.95 -3.03 -1.06
C PHE A 127 20.92 -4.42 -0.45
N ASP A 128 20.49 -4.52 0.81
CA ASP A 128 20.22 -5.80 1.45
C ASP A 128 19.18 -6.56 0.61
N PHE A 129 19.61 -7.62 -0.08
CA PHE A 129 18.69 -8.56 -0.71
C PHE A 129 17.97 -9.32 0.40
N VAL A 130 16.77 -8.87 0.76
CA VAL A 130 15.91 -9.63 1.66
C VAL A 130 14.98 -10.50 0.82
N PRO A 131 15.05 -11.84 0.93
CA PRO A 131 14.17 -12.72 0.18
C PRO A 131 12.72 -12.39 0.51
N PRO A 132 11.86 -12.11 -0.47
CA PRO A 132 10.46 -11.84 -0.22
C PRO A 132 9.81 -13.07 0.41
N ILE A 133 9.16 -12.84 1.53
CA ILE A 133 8.35 -13.81 2.27
C ILE A 133 6.92 -13.71 1.70
N PRO A 134 6.14 -14.81 1.65
CA PRO A 134 4.74 -14.75 1.29
C PRO A 134 4.00 -13.66 2.09
N PRO A 135 3.22 -12.78 1.44
CA PRO A 135 2.50 -11.72 2.13
C PRO A 135 1.34 -12.29 2.97
N LEU A 136 0.80 -11.46 3.87
CA LEU A 136 -0.47 -11.70 4.54
C LEU A 136 -1.55 -10.85 3.86
N PRO A 137 -2.38 -11.42 2.97
CA PRO A 137 -3.57 -10.77 2.45
C PRO A 137 -4.78 -11.07 3.32
N LEU A 138 -5.48 -10.01 3.73
CA LEU A 138 -6.78 -10.04 4.40
C LEU A 138 -7.79 -9.36 3.49
N PHE A 139 -8.83 -10.09 3.08
CA PHE A 139 -9.97 -9.51 2.39
C PHE A 139 -11.02 -9.09 3.41
N LEU A 140 -11.64 -7.93 3.22
CA LEU A 140 -12.62 -7.36 4.12
C LEU A 140 -13.87 -6.94 3.35
N ASP A 141 -14.94 -7.73 3.45
CA ASP A 141 -16.28 -7.34 3.00
C ASP A 141 -16.91 -6.43 4.06
N LEU A 142 -16.70 -5.13 3.89
CA LEU A 142 -17.04 -4.10 4.88
C LEU A 142 -18.38 -3.42 4.55
N PRO A 143 -19.06 -2.83 5.56
CA PRO A 143 -20.11 -1.86 5.31
C PRO A 143 -19.56 -0.61 4.61
N LEU A 144 -20.45 0.25 4.10
CA LEU A 144 -20.07 1.58 3.58
C LEU A 144 -19.48 2.43 4.70
N LEU A 145 -18.27 2.95 4.52
CA LEU A 145 -17.55 3.71 5.55
C LEU A 145 -17.69 5.21 5.31
N SER A 146 -17.42 5.65 4.09
CA SER A 146 -17.44 7.05 3.65
C SER A 146 -18.60 7.38 2.70
N GLY A 147 -19.24 6.37 2.10
CA GLY A 147 -20.29 6.52 1.10
C GLY A 147 -19.78 6.73 -0.33
N GLN A 148 -18.46 6.82 -0.53
CA GLN A 148 -17.85 6.87 -1.87
C GLN A 148 -17.48 5.48 -2.40
N GLU A 149 -17.61 4.45 -1.56
CA GLU A 149 -17.30 3.07 -1.92
C GLU A 149 -18.34 2.47 -2.87
N GLN A 150 -17.90 1.49 -3.66
CA GLN A 150 -18.82 0.58 -4.34
C GLN A 150 -19.41 -0.39 -3.33
N GLU A 151 -20.71 -0.33 -3.08
CA GLU A 151 -21.42 -1.05 -2.00
C GLU A 151 -21.19 -2.57 -1.96
N HIS A 152 -20.78 -3.18 -3.08
CA HIS A 152 -20.63 -4.61 -3.24
C HIS A 152 -19.17 -5.09 -3.29
N ALA A 153 -18.21 -4.17 -3.41
CA ALA A 153 -16.82 -4.52 -3.61
C ALA A 153 -16.10 -4.67 -2.25
N PRO A 154 -15.38 -5.77 -2.02
CA PRO A 154 -14.61 -5.95 -0.80
C PRO A 154 -13.33 -5.10 -0.84
N HIS A 155 -12.76 -4.87 0.33
CA HIS A 155 -11.45 -4.25 0.50
C HIS A 155 -10.36 -5.31 0.63
N LEU A 156 -9.13 -4.91 0.33
CA LEU A 156 -7.95 -5.75 0.52
C LEU A 156 -6.91 -5.00 1.36
N ALA A 157 -6.50 -5.63 2.46
CA ALA A 157 -5.34 -5.24 3.25
C ALA A 157 -4.22 -6.26 3.02
N VAL A 158 -3.07 -5.82 2.50
CA VAL A 158 -1.90 -6.69 2.29
C VAL A 158 -0.73 -6.14 3.09
N THR A 159 -0.06 -7.02 3.83
CA THR A 159 1.16 -6.66 4.56
C THR A 159 2.24 -7.72 4.43
N ALA A 160 3.49 -7.31 4.62
CA ALA A 160 4.65 -8.19 4.70
C ALA A 160 5.79 -7.52 5.49
N ALA A 161 6.62 -8.34 6.13
CA ALA A 161 7.80 -7.90 6.86
C ALA A 161 9.02 -8.78 6.47
N PRO A 162 9.98 -8.27 5.69
CA PRO A 162 10.03 -6.93 5.08
C PRO A 162 8.97 -6.71 3.98
N TRP A 163 8.78 -5.45 3.56
CA TRP A 163 7.90 -5.14 2.42
C TRP A 163 8.66 -5.30 1.10
N PRO A 164 8.24 -6.20 0.17
CA PRO A 164 8.96 -6.46 -1.08
C PRO A 164 8.84 -5.38 -2.16
N GLY A 165 8.12 -4.29 -1.88
CA GLY A 165 7.64 -3.35 -2.89
C GLY A 165 6.20 -3.67 -3.30
N ALA A 166 5.79 -3.20 -4.47
CA ALA A 166 4.39 -3.31 -4.91
C ALA A 166 3.93 -4.78 -4.98
N MET A 167 2.75 -5.06 -4.42
CA MET A 167 2.07 -6.35 -4.49
C MET A 167 1.06 -6.36 -5.63
N ALA A 168 1.03 -7.45 -6.40
CA ALA A 168 0.03 -7.69 -7.43
C ALA A 168 -1.05 -8.63 -6.92
N LEU A 169 -2.31 -8.24 -7.12
CA LEU A 169 -3.49 -9.08 -6.94
C LEU A 169 -3.94 -9.58 -8.31
N TYR A 170 -3.99 -10.90 -8.47
CA TYR A 170 -4.61 -11.54 -9.61
C TYR A 170 -5.89 -12.24 -9.17
N ALA A 171 -6.89 -12.29 -10.05
CA ALA A 171 -8.11 -13.04 -9.82
C ALA A 171 -8.51 -13.88 -11.04
N ALA A 172 -9.19 -14.98 -10.77
CA ALA A 172 -9.78 -15.87 -11.74
C ALA A 172 -11.14 -16.36 -11.24
N SER A 173 -12.06 -16.62 -12.17
CA SER A 173 -13.33 -17.31 -11.85
C SER A 173 -13.12 -18.81 -11.58
N GLY A 174 -12.05 -19.39 -12.11
CA GLY A 174 -11.63 -20.78 -11.91
C GLY A 174 -10.21 -20.87 -11.37
N GLY A 175 -9.59 -22.05 -11.45
CA GLY A 175 -8.19 -22.25 -11.06
C GLY A 175 -7.15 -21.86 -12.12
N GLU A 176 -7.61 -21.33 -13.25
CA GLU A 176 -6.84 -20.99 -14.45
C GLU A 176 -7.21 -19.56 -14.92
N ASP A 177 -6.47 -19.00 -15.88
CA ASP A 177 -6.73 -17.67 -16.48
C ASP A 177 -6.74 -16.50 -15.48
N PHE A 178 -5.74 -16.44 -14.62
CA PHE A 178 -5.55 -15.33 -13.68
C PHE A 178 -5.27 -14.01 -14.40
N ALA A 179 -6.15 -13.02 -14.21
CA ALA A 179 -5.99 -11.66 -14.71
C ALA A 179 -5.52 -10.73 -13.59
N LEU A 180 -4.67 -9.75 -13.91
CA LEU A 180 -4.24 -8.72 -12.96
C LEU A 180 -5.45 -7.83 -12.62
N VAL A 181 -5.76 -7.75 -11.32
CA VAL A 181 -6.89 -6.98 -10.78
C VAL A 181 -6.43 -5.69 -10.10
N GLY A 182 -5.27 -5.70 -9.45
CA GLY A 182 -4.79 -4.52 -8.73
C GLY A 182 -3.31 -4.58 -8.38
N LEU A 183 -2.74 -3.40 -8.14
CA LEU A 183 -1.36 -3.20 -7.67
C LEU A 183 -1.38 -2.36 -6.40
N TYR A 184 -0.78 -2.89 -5.33
CA TYR A 184 -0.79 -2.28 -4.00
C TYR A 184 0.63 -1.88 -3.63
N GLY A 185 0.91 -0.57 -3.66
CA GLY A 185 2.26 -0.03 -3.43
C GLY A 185 2.64 0.11 -1.95
N ARG A 186 1.66 0.19 -1.06
CA ARG A 186 1.83 0.47 0.37
C ARG A 186 1.36 -0.72 1.22
N PRO A 187 2.12 -1.13 2.24
CA PRO A 187 1.66 -2.18 3.16
C PRO A 187 0.56 -1.64 4.07
N ALA A 188 -0.45 -2.47 4.31
CA ALA A 188 -1.45 -2.20 5.32
C ALA A 188 -0.90 -2.33 6.74
N THR A 189 -1.40 -1.49 7.65
CA THR A 189 -1.12 -1.58 9.09
C THR A 189 -2.02 -2.66 9.69
N VAL A 190 -1.45 -3.85 9.87
CA VAL A 190 -2.14 -5.04 10.38
C VAL A 190 -1.48 -5.53 11.67
N GLY A 191 -2.29 -6.00 12.61
CA GLY A 191 -1.84 -6.63 13.85
C GLY A 191 -2.82 -7.68 14.34
N THR A 192 -2.61 -8.12 15.57
CA THR A 192 -3.54 -9.02 16.28
C THR A 192 -3.82 -8.51 17.68
N LEU A 193 -4.99 -8.84 18.21
CA LEU A 193 -5.34 -8.59 19.60
C LEU A 193 -4.47 -9.47 20.52
N VAL A 194 -3.84 -8.84 21.52
CA VAL A 194 -3.10 -9.52 22.58
C VAL A 194 -4.00 -9.76 23.79
N THR A 195 -5.01 -8.90 24.01
CA THR A 195 -6.06 -9.12 25.00
C THR A 195 -7.41 -9.21 24.32
N ALA A 196 -8.30 -10.02 24.88
CA ALA A 196 -9.66 -10.14 24.37
C ALA A 196 -10.43 -8.80 24.47
N LEU A 197 -11.31 -8.54 23.51
CA LEU A 197 -12.14 -7.34 23.46
C LEU A 197 -13.62 -7.71 23.60
N PRO A 198 -14.21 -7.54 24.80
CA PRO A 198 -15.64 -7.76 25.02
C PRO A 198 -16.52 -6.85 24.15
N ALA A 199 -17.75 -7.28 23.90
CA ALA A 199 -18.78 -6.43 23.32
C ALA A 199 -19.03 -5.18 24.18
N ALA A 200 -19.37 -4.08 23.54
CA ALA A 200 -19.80 -2.86 24.20
C ALA A 200 -21.01 -2.26 23.49
N SER A 201 -21.66 -1.26 24.09
CA SER A 201 -22.77 -0.58 23.43
C SER A 201 -22.26 0.19 22.21
N PRO A 202 -22.79 -0.05 21.00
CA PRO A 202 -22.39 0.70 19.80
C PRO A 202 -22.90 2.16 19.82
N ALA A 203 -23.84 2.48 20.70
CA ALA A 203 -24.42 3.81 20.84
C ALA A 203 -23.63 4.75 21.78
N LEU A 204 -22.59 4.24 22.45
CA LEU A 204 -21.83 4.99 23.45
C LEU A 204 -20.33 4.92 23.15
N LEU A 205 -19.59 5.90 23.69
CA LEU A 205 -18.14 5.81 23.77
C LEU A 205 -17.77 4.68 24.74
N ASP A 206 -17.05 3.68 24.24
CA ASP A 206 -16.51 2.59 25.02
C ASP A 206 -15.27 3.08 25.79
N THR A 207 -15.50 3.35 27.08
CA THR A 207 -14.47 3.70 28.07
C THR A 207 -14.05 2.50 28.92
N GLY A 208 -14.32 1.27 28.45
CA GLY A 208 -13.91 0.05 29.13
C GLY A 208 -12.39 -0.12 29.15
N ALA A 209 -11.94 -1.28 29.67
CA ALA A 209 -10.53 -1.60 29.74
C ALA A 209 -9.83 -1.39 28.38
N PRO A 210 -8.62 -0.83 28.36
CA PRO A 210 -7.86 -0.72 27.12
C PRO A 210 -7.58 -2.10 26.51
N VAL A 211 -7.62 -2.20 25.18
CA VAL A 211 -7.30 -3.44 24.45
C VAL A 211 -5.88 -3.36 23.94
N GLN A 212 -5.10 -4.41 24.18
CA GLN A 212 -3.72 -4.48 23.73
C GLN A 212 -3.68 -5.13 22.36
N ILE A 213 -2.93 -4.52 21.45
CA ILE A 213 -2.72 -5.02 20.09
C ILE A 213 -1.24 -5.10 19.79
N ARG A 214 -0.83 -6.09 19.01
CA ARG A 214 0.52 -6.23 18.48
C ARG A 214 0.49 -6.08 16.98
N LEU A 215 1.13 -5.04 16.47
CA LEU A 215 1.26 -4.78 15.04
C LEU A 215 2.38 -5.63 14.44
N SER A 216 2.14 -6.14 13.24
CA SER A 216 3.17 -6.74 12.39
C SER A 216 4.10 -5.68 11.78
N ARG A 217 3.55 -4.49 11.53
CA ARG A 217 4.21 -3.32 10.95
C ARG A 217 3.36 -2.08 11.21
N GLY A 218 4.01 -0.92 11.21
CA GLY A 218 3.35 0.38 11.26
C GLY A 218 3.36 0.98 12.66
N THR A 219 2.62 2.07 12.82
CA THR A 219 2.43 2.77 14.09
C THR A 219 1.00 3.28 14.17
N LEU A 220 0.55 3.59 15.37
CA LEU A 220 -0.76 4.17 15.63
C LEU A 220 -0.60 5.49 16.35
N GLN A 221 -1.57 6.37 16.14
CA GLN A 221 -1.55 7.71 16.71
C GLN A 221 -2.86 7.99 17.44
N SER A 222 -2.76 8.70 18.55
CA SER A 222 -3.93 9.20 19.27
C SER A 222 -4.53 10.38 18.51
N VAL A 223 -5.86 10.50 18.57
CA VAL A 223 -6.62 11.62 18.00
C VAL A 223 -7.52 12.24 19.07
N SER A 224 -7.89 13.51 18.88
CA SER A 224 -8.87 14.15 19.75
C SER A 224 -10.26 13.52 19.57
N LEU A 225 -11.16 13.72 20.54
CA LEU A 225 -12.51 13.17 20.47
C LEU A 225 -13.29 13.76 19.28
N GLU A 226 -13.07 15.03 18.96
CA GLU A 226 -13.71 15.70 17.82
C GLU A 226 -13.29 15.03 16.50
N ARG A 227 -11.99 14.75 16.35
CA ARG A 227 -11.46 14.03 15.19
C ARG A 227 -11.96 12.60 15.11
N LEU A 228 -12.08 11.91 16.25
CA LEU A 228 -12.67 10.58 16.32
C LEU A 228 -14.10 10.61 15.79
N LEU A 229 -14.93 11.52 16.30
CA LEU A 229 -16.33 11.64 15.88
C LEU A 229 -16.47 12.10 14.43
N ALA A 230 -15.46 12.77 13.87
CA ALA A 230 -15.36 13.08 12.44
C ALA A 230 -14.83 11.93 11.56
N GLY A 231 -14.67 10.71 12.10
CA GLY A 231 -14.30 9.52 11.33
C GLY A 231 -12.82 9.11 11.40
N ALA A 232 -11.99 9.77 12.20
CA ALA A 232 -10.58 9.39 12.33
C ALA A 232 -10.38 8.04 13.05
N ASN A 233 -9.19 7.43 12.88
CA ASN A 233 -8.77 6.19 13.54
C ASN A 233 -9.74 5.02 13.36
N LEU A 234 -10.25 4.84 12.14
CA LEU A 234 -11.09 3.72 11.78
C LEU A 234 -10.25 2.44 11.67
N ALA A 235 -10.74 1.33 12.21
CA ALA A 235 -10.10 0.02 12.14
C ALA A 235 -11.15 -1.10 12.04
N ALA A 236 -10.75 -2.26 11.53
CA ALA A 236 -11.56 -3.47 11.51
C ALA A 236 -10.96 -4.53 12.44
N ILE A 237 -11.82 -5.25 13.16
CA ILE A 237 -11.47 -6.42 13.98
C ILE A 237 -12.26 -7.63 13.49
N GLY A 238 -11.59 -8.76 13.30
CA GLY A 238 -12.23 -9.98 12.81
C GLY A 238 -11.32 -11.20 12.93
N ASP A 239 -11.85 -12.35 12.53
CA ASP A 239 -11.13 -13.63 12.56
C ASP A 239 -10.22 -13.86 11.33
N GLY A 240 -10.26 -12.94 10.37
CA GLY A 240 -9.49 -13.00 9.12
C GLY A 240 -10.25 -13.63 7.96
N SER A 241 -11.49 -14.08 8.17
CA SER A 241 -12.39 -14.42 7.08
C SER A 241 -12.86 -13.16 6.34
N PRO A 242 -13.33 -13.27 5.08
CA PRO A 242 -13.86 -12.13 4.33
C PRO A 242 -15.00 -11.36 5.01
N GLU A 243 -15.82 -12.04 5.81
CA GLU A 243 -16.98 -11.48 6.49
C GLU A 243 -16.73 -11.38 8.01
N GLY A 244 -17.67 -10.86 8.78
CA GLY A 244 -17.55 -10.84 10.25
C GLY A 244 -16.62 -9.76 10.82
N TRP A 245 -16.28 -8.74 10.03
CA TRP A 245 -15.48 -7.61 10.49
C TRP A 245 -16.32 -6.61 11.29
N GLU A 246 -15.96 -6.40 12.55
CA GLU A 246 -16.45 -5.27 13.32
C GLU A 246 -15.60 -4.03 13.00
N VAL A 247 -16.25 -2.95 12.57
CA VAL A 247 -15.60 -1.66 12.35
C VAL A 247 -15.65 -0.85 13.64
N ILE A 248 -14.49 -0.41 14.10
CA ILE A 248 -14.31 0.36 15.32
C ILE A 248 -13.55 1.65 15.05
N GLN A 249 -13.60 2.56 16.00
CA GLN A 249 -12.69 3.70 16.08
C GLN A 249 -12.03 3.75 17.46
N PHE A 250 -10.86 4.38 17.58
CA PHE A 250 -10.15 4.55 18.86
C PHE A 250 -9.53 5.95 19.00
N ALA A 251 -9.70 6.59 20.15
CA ALA A 251 -9.14 7.92 20.40
C ALA A 251 -7.68 7.85 20.85
N THR A 252 -7.36 6.89 21.73
CA THR A 252 -6.06 6.81 22.37
C THR A 252 -5.33 5.55 21.92
N ALA A 253 -4.09 5.72 21.48
CA ALA A 253 -3.14 4.66 21.18
C ALA A 253 -1.83 4.94 21.94
N GLU A 254 -1.58 4.17 22.98
CA GLU A 254 -0.37 4.28 23.81
C GLU A 254 0.60 3.14 23.47
N LEU A 255 1.84 3.47 23.10
CA LEU A 255 2.87 2.48 22.82
C LEU A 255 3.41 1.92 24.14
N VAL A 256 3.19 0.63 24.40
CA VAL A 256 3.60 -0.04 25.65
C VAL A 256 4.84 -0.93 25.50
N ALA A 257 5.09 -1.42 24.29
CA ALA A 257 6.32 -2.13 23.90
C ALA A 257 6.54 -1.97 22.39
N PRO A 258 7.72 -2.32 21.83
CA PRO A 258 7.95 -2.24 20.38
C PRO A 258 6.87 -2.98 19.57
N GLY A 259 6.08 -2.22 18.78
CA GLY A 259 4.97 -2.76 17.99
C GLY A 259 3.70 -3.10 18.78
N GLU A 260 3.67 -2.88 20.10
CA GLU A 260 2.50 -3.14 20.95
C GLU A 260 1.86 -1.86 21.46
N PHE A 261 0.56 -1.74 21.22
CA PHE A 261 -0.22 -0.56 21.56
C PHE A 261 -1.40 -0.91 22.44
N MET A 262 -1.72 -0.01 23.35
CA MET A 262 -2.89 -0.07 24.18
C MET A 262 -3.93 0.92 23.64
N LEU A 263 -5.05 0.41 23.14
CA LEU A 263 -6.11 1.22 22.54
C LEU A 263 -7.25 1.45 23.53
N SER A 264 -7.64 2.71 23.72
CA SER A 264 -8.75 3.08 24.62
C SER A 264 -9.63 4.19 24.05
N ARG A 265 -10.78 4.41 24.69
CA ARG A 265 -11.85 5.34 24.25
C ARG A 265 -12.28 5.04 22.82
N ARG A 266 -13.03 3.95 22.68
CA ARG A 266 -13.38 3.37 21.39
C ARG A 266 -14.83 3.71 21.01
N VAL A 267 -15.14 3.69 19.73
CA VAL A 267 -16.52 3.63 19.24
C VAL A 267 -16.67 2.29 18.52
N ARG A 268 -17.71 1.54 18.86
CA ARG A 268 -17.88 0.13 18.44
C ARG A 268 -19.01 -0.02 17.43
N GLY A 269 -18.96 -1.07 16.62
CA GLY A 269 -20.01 -1.40 15.65
C GLY A 269 -20.36 -0.29 14.64
N ARG A 270 -19.36 0.47 14.17
CA ARG A 270 -19.57 1.59 13.23
C ARG A 270 -20.24 1.12 11.93
N ASN A 271 -21.05 2.01 11.35
CA ASN A 271 -21.67 1.83 10.03
C ASN A 271 -22.48 0.53 9.90
N GLY A 272 -23.06 0.02 10.99
CA GLY A 272 -23.86 -1.20 10.96
C GLY A 272 -23.10 -2.50 11.22
N SER A 273 -21.79 -2.41 11.47
CA SER A 273 -20.98 -3.57 11.87
C SER A 273 -21.26 -4.02 13.30
N ASP A 274 -22.14 -3.33 14.04
CA ASP A 274 -22.69 -3.80 15.32
C ASP A 274 -23.32 -5.19 15.22
N ALA A 275 -23.82 -5.56 14.04
CA ALA A 275 -24.35 -6.89 13.76
C ALA A 275 -23.26 -7.99 13.66
N GLU A 276 -21.99 -7.62 13.46
CA GLU A 276 -20.84 -8.55 13.48
C GLU A 276 -20.13 -8.58 14.84
N MET A 277 -20.56 -7.75 15.79
CA MET A 277 -19.94 -7.67 17.11
C MET A 277 -20.23 -8.95 17.89
N ALA A 278 -19.23 -9.83 17.98
CA ALA A 278 -19.27 -11.00 18.83
C ALA A 278 -19.36 -10.61 20.31
N PRO A 279 -19.89 -11.48 21.20
CA PRO A 279 -19.88 -11.24 22.64
C PRO A 279 -18.49 -10.88 23.19
N THR A 280 -17.46 -11.48 22.60
CA THR A 280 -16.04 -11.15 22.82
C THR A 280 -15.26 -11.47 21.55
N HIS A 281 -14.44 -10.54 21.07
CA HIS A 281 -13.37 -10.85 20.13
C HIS A 281 -12.20 -11.47 20.90
N PRO A 282 -11.81 -12.72 20.60
CA PRO A 282 -10.77 -13.40 21.34
C PRO A 282 -9.37 -12.81 21.06
N GLU A 283 -8.42 -13.14 21.94
CA GLU A 283 -6.99 -12.96 21.66
C GLU A 283 -6.63 -13.63 20.33
N GLY A 284 -5.75 -13.01 19.55
CA GLY A 284 -5.37 -13.45 18.22
C GLY A 284 -6.27 -12.96 17.09
N SER A 285 -7.43 -12.34 17.37
CA SER A 285 -8.25 -11.69 16.33
C SER A 285 -7.42 -10.64 15.58
N TYR A 286 -7.59 -10.55 14.26
CA TYR A 286 -6.88 -9.57 13.46
C TYR A 286 -7.37 -8.16 13.74
N PHE A 287 -6.44 -7.21 13.69
CA PHE A 287 -6.68 -5.79 13.69
C PHE A 287 -6.15 -5.21 12.38
N VAL A 288 -6.97 -4.46 11.67
CA VAL A 288 -6.58 -3.77 10.43
C VAL A 288 -6.92 -2.30 10.56
N LEU A 289 -5.93 -1.41 10.48
CA LEU A 289 -6.20 0.02 10.39
C LEU A 289 -6.77 0.34 9.00
N LEU A 290 -7.93 0.98 8.95
CA LEU A 290 -8.61 1.34 7.71
C LEU A 290 -8.16 2.75 7.29
N ASP A 291 -7.03 2.79 6.57
CA ASP A 291 -6.49 4.00 5.96
C ASP A 291 -6.34 3.84 4.43
N GLN A 292 -5.60 4.73 3.78
CA GLN A 292 -5.39 4.73 2.33
C GLN A 292 -4.63 3.49 1.79
N SER A 293 -4.10 2.62 2.65
CA SER A 293 -3.47 1.37 2.24
C SER A 293 -4.45 0.20 2.09
N VAL A 294 -5.70 0.38 2.55
CA VAL A 294 -6.77 -0.61 2.45
C VAL A 294 -7.78 -0.12 1.42
N GLU A 295 -7.71 -0.68 0.21
CA GLU A 295 -8.48 -0.21 -0.94
C GLU A 295 -9.48 -1.26 -1.42
N GLN A 296 -10.57 -0.83 -2.06
CA GLN A 296 -11.50 -1.74 -2.71
C GLN A 296 -10.85 -2.41 -3.92
N ILE A 297 -11.05 -3.72 -4.06
CA ILE A 297 -10.65 -4.43 -5.29
C ILE A 297 -11.70 -4.16 -6.38
N PRO A 298 -11.31 -4.03 -7.66
CA PRO A 298 -12.26 -4.09 -8.76
C PRO A 298 -13.06 -5.40 -8.70
N PHE A 299 -14.38 -5.28 -8.52
CA PHE A 299 -15.27 -6.40 -8.31
C PHE A 299 -16.62 -6.11 -8.98
N ALA A 300 -17.14 -7.01 -9.80
CA ALA A 300 -18.41 -6.77 -10.48
C ALA A 300 -19.58 -7.25 -9.60
N SER A 301 -20.68 -6.50 -9.62
CA SER A 301 -21.86 -6.85 -8.82
C SER A 301 -22.45 -8.23 -9.14
N GLY A 302 -22.21 -8.78 -10.33
CA GLY A 302 -22.65 -10.12 -10.72
C GLY A 302 -21.84 -11.26 -10.09
N ASP A 303 -20.66 -10.97 -9.52
CA ASP A 303 -19.79 -11.98 -8.90
C ASP A 303 -20.10 -12.20 -7.42
N ARG A 304 -21.05 -11.45 -6.85
CA ARG A 304 -21.45 -11.60 -5.46
C ARG A 304 -21.94 -13.02 -5.18
N GLY A 305 -21.49 -13.60 -4.07
CA GLY A 305 -21.81 -14.96 -3.67
C GLY A 305 -21.17 -16.06 -4.54
N VAL A 306 -20.36 -15.69 -5.54
CA VAL A 306 -19.61 -16.64 -6.36
C VAL A 306 -18.17 -16.69 -5.86
N GLN A 307 -17.66 -17.91 -5.67
CA GLN A 307 -16.27 -18.10 -5.27
C GLN A 307 -15.34 -17.67 -6.41
N ARG A 308 -14.36 -16.84 -6.08
CA ARG A 308 -13.27 -16.40 -6.95
C ARG A 308 -11.94 -16.88 -6.37
N ASN A 309 -10.99 -17.21 -7.23
CA ASN A 309 -9.64 -17.57 -6.82
C ASN A 309 -8.74 -16.36 -6.99
N TYR A 310 -7.94 -16.08 -5.97
CA TYR A 310 -7.04 -14.95 -5.88
C TYR A 310 -5.61 -15.43 -5.70
N ARG A 311 -4.66 -14.72 -6.30
CA ARG A 311 -3.23 -14.87 -6.07
C ARG A 311 -2.62 -13.52 -5.75
N ILE A 312 -1.92 -13.41 -4.63
CA ILE A 312 -1.32 -12.17 -4.14
C ILE A 312 0.17 -12.39 -3.90
N GLY A 313 1.02 -11.57 -4.51
CA GLY A 313 2.47 -11.68 -4.35
C GLY A 313 3.21 -10.47 -4.92
N PRO A 314 4.55 -10.46 -4.85
CA PRO A 314 5.36 -9.35 -5.36
C PRO A 314 5.17 -9.13 -6.85
N ALA A 315 4.85 -7.89 -7.25
CA ALA A 315 4.54 -7.53 -8.64
C ALA A 315 5.74 -7.71 -9.60
N ARG A 316 6.96 -7.71 -9.07
CA ARG A 316 8.20 -7.96 -9.84
C ARG A 316 8.46 -9.44 -10.12
N ARG A 317 7.59 -10.34 -9.65
CA ARG A 317 7.73 -11.78 -9.82
C ARG A 317 6.57 -12.37 -10.61
N ALA A 318 6.86 -13.47 -11.29
CA ALA A 318 5.86 -14.24 -12.00
C ALA A 318 4.83 -14.83 -11.02
N ILE A 319 3.60 -15.01 -11.50
CA ILE A 319 2.44 -15.45 -10.70
C ILE A 319 2.55 -16.88 -10.15
N ASP A 320 3.46 -17.67 -10.69
CA ASP A 320 3.79 -19.03 -10.27
C ASP A 320 4.94 -19.08 -9.25
N ASP A 321 5.52 -17.93 -8.88
CA ASP A 321 6.56 -17.85 -7.87
C ASP A 321 6.02 -18.30 -6.49
N PRO A 322 6.79 -19.06 -5.69
CA PRO A 322 6.35 -19.55 -4.38
C PRO A 322 5.95 -18.47 -3.37
N THR A 323 6.29 -17.21 -3.62
CA THR A 323 5.86 -16.08 -2.77
C THR A 323 4.41 -15.69 -2.96
N TYR A 324 3.75 -16.13 -4.04
CA TYR A 324 2.33 -15.87 -4.23
C TYR A 324 1.47 -16.72 -3.31
N VAL A 325 0.60 -16.07 -2.55
CA VAL A 325 -0.41 -16.71 -1.71
C VAL A 325 -1.69 -16.88 -2.49
N ALA A 326 -2.20 -18.11 -2.56
CA ALA A 326 -3.48 -18.42 -3.16
C ALA A 326 -4.60 -18.41 -2.10
N GLN A 327 -5.72 -17.76 -2.40
CA GLN A 327 -6.93 -17.76 -1.57
C GLN A 327 -8.17 -17.91 -2.45
N ALA A 328 -9.25 -18.44 -1.90
CA ALA A 328 -10.52 -18.58 -2.60
C ALA A 328 -11.64 -18.05 -1.72
N HIS A 329 -12.35 -17.02 -2.20
CA HIS A 329 -13.35 -16.31 -1.41
C HIS A 329 -14.59 -16.00 -2.24
N ALA A 330 -15.75 -15.96 -1.59
CA ALA A 330 -16.99 -15.40 -2.11
C ALA A 330 -17.40 -14.24 -1.21
N PHE A 331 -17.86 -13.13 -1.81
CA PHE A 331 -18.23 -11.92 -1.08
C PHE A 331 -19.73 -11.66 -1.23
N ARG A 332 -20.41 -11.31 -0.16
CA ARG A 332 -21.85 -11.00 -0.19
C ARG A 332 -22.12 -9.54 -0.55
N GLY A 333 -21.16 -8.66 -0.34
CA GLY A 333 -21.27 -7.22 -0.49
C GLY A 333 -21.96 -6.62 0.72
N GLN A 334 -21.27 -6.58 1.86
CA GLN A 334 -21.79 -6.12 3.14
C GLN A 334 -22.22 -4.65 3.12
N GLY A 335 -21.65 -3.82 2.24
CA GLY A 335 -22.11 -2.45 2.01
C GLY A 335 -23.54 -2.33 1.46
N LEU A 336 -24.08 -3.40 0.86
CA LEU A 336 -25.48 -3.49 0.41
C LEU A 336 -26.43 -3.93 1.52
N ARG A 337 -25.92 -4.42 2.66
CA ARG A 337 -26.77 -5.02 3.69
C ARG A 337 -27.56 -3.93 4.42
N PRO A 338 -28.90 -4.01 4.48
CA PRO A 338 -29.68 -3.13 5.33
C PRO A 338 -29.27 -3.25 6.80
N LEU A 339 -29.29 -2.11 7.50
CA LEU A 339 -28.98 -2.06 8.92
C LEU A 339 -30.08 -2.73 9.76
N SER A 340 -29.72 -3.19 10.95
CA SER A 340 -30.67 -3.77 11.89
C SER A 340 -31.65 -2.71 12.39
N PRO A 341 -32.98 -2.93 12.37
CA PRO A 341 -33.91 -2.01 13.01
C PRO A 341 -33.58 -1.81 14.50
N VAL A 342 -34.00 -0.70 15.10
CA VAL A 342 -33.71 -0.40 16.51
C VAL A 342 -34.99 -0.11 17.30
N HIS A 343 -34.85 -0.07 18.62
CA HIS A 343 -35.94 0.27 19.54
C HIS A 343 -37.19 -0.61 19.39
N LEU A 344 -36.98 -1.92 19.20
CA LEU A 344 -38.06 -2.90 19.17
C LEU A 344 -38.87 -2.80 20.47
N ARG A 345 -40.18 -2.62 20.33
CA ARG A 345 -41.11 -2.49 21.45
C ARG A 345 -42.30 -3.41 21.23
N LEU A 346 -42.53 -4.30 22.17
CA LEU A 346 -43.71 -5.15 22.21
C LEU A 346 -44.71 -4.58 23.21
N THR A 347 -45.91 -4.26 22.75
CA THR A 347 -46.98 -3.72 23.59
C THR A 347 -48.16 -4.68 23.59
N PRO A 348 -48.53 -5.28 24.74
CA PRO A 348 -49.73 -6.10 24.82
C PRO A 348 -51.00 -5.28 24.54
N SER A 349 -51.94 -5.86 23.80
CA SER A 349 -53.26 -5.28 23.52
C SER A 349 -54.35 -6.36 23.67
N SER A 350 -55.62 -5.96 23.62
CA SER A 350 -56.74 -6.91 23.69
C SER A 350 -56.80 -7.85 22.48
N ALA A 351 -56.16 -7.48 21.36
CA ALA A 351 -56.13 -8.24 20.11
C ALA A 351 -54.89 -9.15 19.96
N GLY A 352 -53.89 -9.03 20.85
CA GLY A 352 -52.62 -9.75 20.73
C GLY A 352 -51.46 -8.92 21.30
N HIS A 353 -50.30 -8.99 20.65
CA HIS A 353 -49.17 -8.11 20.94
C HIS A 353 -48.83 -7.26 19.71
N ASP A 354 -48.63 -5.96 19.90
CA ASP A 354 -48.23 -5.05 18.84
C ASP A 354 -46.72 -4.77 18.95
N LEU A 355 -45.98 -5.17 17.92
CA LEU A 355 -44.54 -4.96 17.78
C LEU A 355 -44.29 -3.72 16.93
N THR A 356 -43.49 -2.79 17.41
CA THR A 356 -43.02 -1.61 16.66
C THR A 356 -41.51 -1.47 16.72
N TRP A 357 -40.91 -0.77 15.75
CA TRP A 357 -39.48 -0.50 15.69
C TRP A 357 -39.19 0.81 14.95
N ILE A 358 -37.94 1.23 14.95
CA ILE A 358 -37.44 2.39 14.20
C ILE A 358 -36.48 1.90 13.11
N ARG A 359 -36.69 2.39 11.88
CA ARG A 359 -35.83 2.14 10.71
C ARG A 359 -34.46 2.79 10.90
N ARG A 360 -33.41 2.11 10.43
CA ARG A 360 -32.09 2.71 10.20
C ARG A 360 -31.84 2.79 8.69
N THR A 361 -31.02 3.74 8.25
CA THR A 361 -30.53 3.80 6.87
C THR A 361 -29.02 3.82 6.84
N ARG A 362 -28.46 3.24 5.77
CA ARG A 362 -27.01 3.22 5.50
C ARG A 362 -26.57 4.31 4.53
N ILE A 363 -27.51 4.95 3.83
CA ILE A 363 -27.25 5.97 2.82
C ILE A 363 -27.75 7.32 3.37
N ASP A 364 -26.84 8.27 3.53
CA ASP A 364 -27.11 9.65 3.95
C ASP A 364 -27.95 9.79 5.24
N GLY A 365 -27.78 8.85 6.17
CA GLY A 365 -28.54 8.77 7.42
C GLY A 365 -28.17 9.80 8.49
N ASP A 366 -27.04 10.49 8.33
CA ASP A 366 -26.50 11.45 9.31
C ASP A 366 -26.85 12.91 8.97
N THR A 367 -27.69 13.14 7.96
CA THR A 367 -28.11 14.49 7.53
C THR A 367 -29.24 15.03 8.42
N TRP A 368 -29.20 16.33 8.76
CA TRP A 368 -30.20 17.00 9.59
C TRP A 368 -31.13 17.95 8.80
N ASP A 369 -30.90 18.07 7.49
CA ASP A 369 -31.58 19.06 6.64
C ASP A 369 -32.92 18.56 6.07
N GLY A 370 -33.16 17.24 6.11
CA GLY A 370 -34.35 16.59 5.55
C GLY A 370 -35.51 16.44 6.55
N PHE A 371 -36.68 16.07 6.03
CA PHE A 371 -37.85 15.71 6.85
C PHE A 371 -37.72 14.32 7.50
N ASP A 372 -37.11 13.38 6.76
CA ASP A 372 -36.73 12.05 7.22
C ASP A 372 -35.45 11.63 6.48
N VAL A 373 -34.74 10.64 7.02
CA VAL A 373 -33.53 10.08 6.40
C VAL A 373 -33.89 9.24 5.17
N PRO A 374 -33.05 9.19 4.12
CA PRO A 374 -33.34 8.41 2.92
C PRO A 374 -33.62 6.92 3.20
N LEU A 375 -34.47 6.30 2.39
CA LEU A 375 -34.80 4.87 2.54
C LEU A 375 -33.60 3.96 2.29
N GLY A 376 -32.82 4.28 1.24
CA GLY A 376 -31.66 3.51 0.80
C GLY A 376 -31.99 2.20 0.06
N GLU A 377 -33.27 1.87 -0.08
CA GLU A 377 -33.79 0.65 -0.73
C GLU A 377 -35.01 1.01 -1.61
N GLU A 378 -35.42 0.13 -2.54
CA GLU A 378 -36.51 0.43 -3.48
C GLU A 378 -37.89 0.50 -2.81
N ASN A 379 -38.10 -0.28 -1.75
CA ASN A 379 -39.34 -0.33 -0.98
C ASN A 379 -39.02 -0.51 0.51
N GLU A 380 -39.84 0.09 1.37
CA GLU A 380 -39.76 -0.17 2.80
C GLU A 380 -40.46 -1.50 3.10
N LEU A 381 -39.66 -2.54 3.35
CA LEU A 381 -40.14 -3.88 3.66
C LEU A 381 -39.36 -4.47 4.83
N TYR A 382 -40.08 -5.14 5.72
CA TYR A 382 -39.53 -5.85 6.87
C TYR A 382 -40.01 -7.28 6.89
N ARG A 383 -39.09 -8.20 7.21
CA ARG A 383 -39.42 -9.57 7.60
C ARG A 383 -39.43 -9.65 9.12
N VAL A 384 -40.54 -10.14 9.66
CA VAL A 384 -40.72 -10.40 11.09
C VAL A 384 -40.82 -11.91 11.29
N ARG A 385 -40.06 -12.45 12.25
CA ARG A 385 -40.08 -13.86 12.61
C ARG A 385 -40.33 -14.04 14.09
N VAL A 386 -41.15 -15.03 14.43
CA VAL A 386 -41.22 -15.59 15.79
C VAL A 386 -40.35 -16.85 15.79
N ARG A 387 -39.38 -16.92 16.68
CA ARG A 387 -38.36 -17.97 16.67
C ARG A 387 -38.22 -18.64 18.03
N ASN A 388 -37.89 -19.92 18.01
CA ASN A 388 -37.39 -20.67 19.15
C ASN A 388 -36.03 -21.26 18.77
N GLY A 389 -34.95 -20.56 19.13
CA GLY A 389 -33.61 -20.87 18.63
C GLY A 389 -33.53 -20.85 17.10
N SER A 390 -33.16 -21.98 16.52
CA SER A 390 -33.09 -22.14 15.06
C SER A 390 -34.45 -22.33 14.38
N THR A 391 -35.49 -22.71 15.14
CA THR A 391 -36.82 -23.00 14.59
C THR A 391 -37.61 -21.72 14.38
N ILE A 392 -38.17 -21.53 13.18
CA ILE A 392 -39.08 -20.43 12.86
C ILE A 392 -40.51 -20.92 13.10
N LEU A 393 -41.19 -20.33 14.08
CA LEU A 393 -42.59 -20.63 14.39
C LEU A 393 -43.52 -19.86 13.46
N ARG A 394 -43.14 -18.63 13.11
CA ARG A 394 -43.88 -17.77 12.19
C ARG A 394 -42.95 -16.84 11.43
N GLU A 395 -43.32 -16.54 10.20
CA GLU A 395 -42.70 -15.52 9.37
C GLU A 395 -43.78 -14.67 8.70
N ALA A 396 -43.60 -13.36 8.69
CA ALA A 396 -44.46 -12.40 8.02
C ALA A 396 -43.63 -11.30 7.36
N ILE A 397 -44.19 -10.68 6.32
CA ILE A 397 -43.64 -9.49 5.68
C ILE A 397 -44.61 -8.33 5.91
N THR A 398 -44.07 -7.16 6.26
CA THR A 398 -44.84 -5.93 6.44
C THR A 398 -44.12 -4.77 5.73
N SER A 399 -44.90 -3.82 5.22
CA SER A 399 -44.41 -2.59 4.59
C SER A 399 -44.41 -1.39 5.53
N GLU A 400 -44.70 -1.61 6.81
CA GLU A 400 -44.72 -0.57 7.84
C GLU A 400 -43.82 -1.01 9.01
N PRO A 401 -43.25 -0.08 9.80
CA PRO A 401 -42.41 -0.40 10.95
C PRO A 401 -43.21 -0.90 12.17
N ARG A 402 -44.23 -1.72 11.91
CA ARG A 402 -45.11 -2.35 12.89
C ARG A 402 -45.62 -3.70 12.40
N TRP A 403 -45.89 -4.60 13.34
CA TRP A 403 -46.53 -5.88 13.09
C TRP A 403 -47.40 -6.28 14.29
N SER A 404 -48.58 -6.84 14.03
CA SER A 404 -49.48 -7.32 15.09
C SER A 404 -49.42 -8.84 15.17
N TYR A 405 -48.99 -9.35 16.33
CA TYR A 405 -48.99 -10.77 16.66
C TYR A 405 -50.31 -11.12 17.35
N THR A 406 -51.30 -11.48 16.56
CA THR A 406 -52.68 -11.66 17.04
C THR A 406 -52.81 -12.78 18.06
N THR A 407 -53.83 -12.73 18.91
CA THR A 407 -54.11 -13.80 19.89
C THR A 407 -54.30 -15.17 19.23
N ALA A 408 -54.92 -15.21 18.05
CA ALA A 408 -55.11 -16.45 17.28
C ALA A 408 -53.77 -17.01 16.78
N ASP A 409 -52.90 -16.15 16.25
CA ASP A 409 -51.56 -16.52 15.80
C ASP A 409 -50.71 -17.04 16.95
N ARG A 410 -50.71 -16.33 18.10
CA ARG A 410 -49.98 -16.76 19.30
C ARG A 410 -50.44 -18.11 19.83
N THR A 411 -51.73 -18.39 19.74
CA THR A 411 -52.30 -19.68 20.16
C THR A 411 -51.88 -20.80 19.22
N THR A 412 -51.78 -20.51 17.91
CA THR A 412 -51.33 -21.47 16.89
C THR A 412 -49.84 -21.77 17.03
N ASP A 413 -49.03 -20.73 17.20
CA ASP A 413 -47.57 -20.83 17.25
C ASP A 413 -47.09 -21.38 18.60
N ALA A 414 -47.88 -21.21 19.67
CA ALA A 414 -47.61 -21.62 21.03
C ALA A 414 -46.14 -21.36 21.46
N PRO A 415 -45.66 -20.10 21.39
CA PRO A 415 -44.25 -19.79 21.59
C PRO A 415 -43.82 -20.16 23.03
N PRO A 416 -42.75 -20.96 23.19
CA PRO A 416 -42.26 -21.34 24.51
C PRO A 416 -41.57 -20.16 25.21
N ILE A 417 -41.30 -20.33 26.51
CA ILE A 417 -40.44 -19.39 27.26
C ILE A 417 -39.06 -19.34 26.58
N GLY A 418 -38.59 -18.12 26.32
CA GLY A 418 -37.34 -17.89 25.58
C GLY A 418 -37.49 -17.80 24.06
N ALA A 419 -38.73 -17.83 23.54
CA ALA A 419 -38.96 -17.44 22.16
C ALA A 419 -38.58 -15.97 21.92
N GLU A 420 -38.15 -15.66 20.71
CA GLU A 420 -37.70 -14.32 20.31
C GLU A 420 -38.46 -13.82 19.09
N LEU A 421 -38.69 -12.52 19.04
CA LEU A 421 -39.08 -11.79 17.85
C LEU A 421 -37.82 -11.30 17.14
N GLU A 422 -37.70 -11.58 15.86
CA GLU A 422 -36.61 -11.16 14.99
C GLU A 422 -37.18 -10.27 13.87
N VAL A 423 -36.62 -9.06 13.71
CA VAL A 423 -37.01 -8.11 12.66
C VAL A 423 -35.80 -7.78 11.80
N THR A 424 -35.95 -7.89 10.48
CA THR A 424 -34.92 -7.54 9.49
C THR A 424 -35.52 -6.67 8.40
N GLN A 425 -34.89 -5.56 8.03
CA GLN A 425 -35.23 -4.83 6.81
C GLN A 425 -34.79 -5.63 5.57
N ILE A 426 -35.56 -5.56 4.49
CA ILE A 426 -35.34 -6.31 3.25
C ILE A 426 -34.85 -5.35 2.16
N SER A 427 -33.78 -5.74 1.47
CA SER A 427 -33.30 -5.15 0.23
C SER A 427 -33.62 -6.07 -0.94
N ALA A 428 -33.99 -5.52 -2.10
CA ALA A 428 -34.12 -6.32 -3.32
C ALA A 428 -32.77 -6.88 -3.80
N ARG A 429 -31.66 -6.18 -3.50
CA ARG A 429 -30.30 -6.52 -3.95
C ARG A 429 -29.56 -7.42 -2.98
N TYR A 430 -29.78 -7.27 -1.67
CA TYR A 430 -29.10 -8.07 -0.64
C TYR A 430 -29.99 -9.18 -0.07
N GLY A 431 -31.31 -9.00 -0.08
CA GLY A 431 -32.25 -9.80 0.69
C GLY A 431 -32.40 -9.26 2.10
N ALA A 432 -32.59 -10.14 3.08
CA ALA A 432 -32.75 -9.72 4.47
C ALA A 432 -31.43 -9.19 5.06
N GLY A 433 -31.49 -8.00 5.64
CA GLY A 433 -30.37 -7.34 6.30
C GLY A 433 -30.05 -7.89 7.69
N ALA A 434 -29.35 -7.08 8.47
CA ALA A 434 -29.04 -7.40 9.87
C ALA A 434 -30.31 -7.50 10.72
N SER A 435 -30.30 -8.38 11.71
CA SER A 435 -31.46 -8.66 12.56
C SER A 435 -31.43 -7.90 13.86
N ALA A 436 -32.60 -7.37 14.24
CA ALA A 436 -32.88 -6.91 15.59
C ALA A 436 -33.74 -7.95 16.32
N ARG A 437 -33.46 -8.18 17.60
CA ARG A 437 -34.15 -9.22 18.39
C ARG A 437 -34.73 -8.67 19.69
N LEU A 438 -35.85 -9.25 20.09
CA LEU A 438 -36.53 -8.97 21.36
C LEU A 438 -37.10 -10.28 21.90
N SER A 439 -36.82 -10.62 23.16
CA SER A 439 -37.45 -11.78 23.82
C SER A 439 -38.96 -11.55 23.95
N LEU A 440 -39.76 -12.59 23.65
CA LEU A 440 -41.22 -12.55 23.65
C LEU A 440 -41.82 -12.67 25.06
#